data_AF-A0A4Y2ABT2-F1
#
_entry.id   AF-A0A4Y2ABT2-F1
#
_cell.length_a   1.000
_cell.length_b   1.000
_cell.length_c   1.000
_cell.angle_alpha   90.00
_cell.angle_beta   90.00
_cell.angle_gamma   90.00
#
_symmetry.space_group_name_H-M   'P 1'
#
loop_
_entity.id
_entity.type
_entity.pdbx_description
1 polymer ?
#
loop_
_entity_poly.entity_id
_entity_poly.type
_entity_poly.pdbx_seq_one_letter_code
_entity_poly.pdbx_strand_id
1 'polypeptide(L)'
;MPFKKFDQMLIGQIQALLELRWSHRIIQIHFKKKGIAISLSHISRIKNSKLRSTNNDSKSIKNGRQSELKASDLQRLEKMASKPDPPTQASMAKALNLS
;
A
#
# COMPACT_ATOMS: atom_id res chain seq x y z
N MET A 1 13.97 10.88 10.20
CA MET A 1 13.99 11.22 8.76
C MET A 1 12.92 10.40 8.05
N PRO A 2 12.05 10.99 7.22
CA PRO A 2 11.05 10.20 6.51
C PRO A 2 11.79 9.40 5.44
N PHE A 3 11.65 8.08 5.47
CA PHE A 3 11.99 7.21 4.35
C PHE A 3 11.07 7.58 3.18
N LYS A 4 11.41 8.66 2.48
CA LYS A 4 10.81 9.08 1.22
C LYS A 4 10.83 7.84 0.33
N LYS A 5 9.64 7.52 -0.19
CA LYS A 5 9.36 6.52 -1.24
C LYS A 5 10.64 6.22 -2.01
N PHE A 6 11.22 5.03 -1.81
CA PHE A 6 12.27 4.54 -2.70
C PHE A 6 11.74 4.72 -4.12
N ASP A 7 12.50 5.39 -5.00
CA ASP A 7 11.93 5.81 -6.28
C ASP A 7 11.33 4.60 -7.00
N GLN A 8 10.07 4.71 -7.40
CA GLN A 8 9.37 3.66 -8.15
C GLN A 8 10.20 3.21 -9.36
N MET A 9 10.99 4.14 -9.91
CA MET A 9 12.00 3.91 -10.95
C MET A 9 13.10 2.92 -10.52
N LEU A 10 13.68 3.05 -9.33
CA LEU A 10 14.70 2.12 -8.81
C LEU A 10 14.13 0.72 -8.60
N ILE A 11 12.88 0.63 -8.13
CA ILE A 11 12.19 -0.66 -7.98
C ILE A 11 12.04 -1.33 -9.36
N GLY A 12 11.60 -0.59 -10.38
CA GLY A 12 11.50 -1.08 -11.75
C GLY A 12 12.85 -1.56 -12.32
N GLN A 13 13.92 -0.82 -12.06
CA GLN A 13 15.28 -1.23 -12.47
C GLN A 13 15.73 -2.52 -11.79
N ILE A 14 15.51 -2.67 -10.48
CA ILE A 14 15.84 -3.91 -9.77
C ILE A 14 15.00 -5.08 -10.31
N GLN A 15 13.72 -4.86 -10.60
CA GLN A 15 12.84 -5.88 -11.19
C GLN A 15 13.33 -6.34 -12.56
N ALA A 16 13.70 -5.42 -13.46
CA ALA A 16 14.24 -5.77 -14.77
C ALA A 16 15.52 -6.62 -14.65
N LEU A 17 16.43 -6.26 -13.74
CA LEU A 17 17.65 -7.05 -13.50
C LEU A 17 17.35 -8.45 -12.94
N LEU A 18 16.33 -8.57 -12.08
CA LEU A 18 15.88 -9.87 -11.57
C LEU A 18 15.27 -10.74 -12.69
N GLU A 19 14.55 -10.14 -13.65
CA GLU A 19 14.02 -10.83 -14.83
C GLU A 19 15.12 -11.33 -15.77
N LEU A 20 16.21 -10.56 -15.88
CA LEU A 20 17.44 -10.97 -16.57
C LEU A 20 18.24 -12.04 -15.80
N ARG A 21 17.66 -12.61 -14.73
CA ARG A 21 18.26 -13.65 -13.87
C ARG A 21 19.56 -13.23 -13.19
N TRP A 22 19.77 -11.93 -12.98
CA TRP A 22 20.92 -11.45 -12.22
C TRP A 22 20.80 -11.89 -10.76
N SER A 23 21.92 -12.33 -10.17
CA SER A 23 21.95 -12.68 -8.76
C SER A 23 21.82 -11.43 -7.88
N HIS A 24 21.27 -11.58 -6.68
CA HIS A 24 21.10 -10.46 -5.75
C HIS A 24 22.42 -9.74 -5.45
N ARG A 25 23.54 -10.48 -5.41
CA ARG A 25 24.87 -9.93 -5.15
C ARG A 25 25.37 -9.06 -6.30
N ILE A 26 25.13 -9.46 -7.55
CA ILE A 26 25.51 -8.68 -8.73
C ILE A 26 24.68 -7.38 -8.79
N ILE A 27 23.37 -7.46 -8.53
CA ILE A 27 22.49 -6.29 -8.46
C ILE A 27 22.99 -5.32 -7.38
N GLN A 28 23.31 -5.82 -6.19
CA GLN A 28 23.85 -5.00 -5.10
C GLN A 28 25.15 -4.27 -5.51
N ILE A 29 26.09 -4.98 -6.13
CA ILE A 29 27.36 -4.38 -6.59
C ILE A 29 27.11 -3.33 -7.67
N HIS A 30 26.20 -3.61 -8.62
CA HIS A 30 25.85 -2.67 -9.69
C HIS A 30 25.34 -1.33 -9.13
N PHE A 31 24.42 -1.36 -8.18
CA PHE A 31 23.91 -0.14 -7.55
C PHE A 31 24.95 0.52 -6.64
N LYS A 32 25.78 -0.25 -5.93
CA LYS A 32 26.89 0.29 -5.12
C LYS A 32 27.86 1.09 -5.98
N LYS A 33 28.18 0.63 -7.19
CA LYS A 33 29.01 1.37 -8.17
C LYS A 33 28.36 2.69 -8.62
N LYS A 34 27.04 2.78 -8.59
CA LYS A 34 26.25 4.00 -8.88
C LYS A 34 26.03 4.89 -7.65
N GLY A 35 26.68 4.59 -6.52
CA GLY A 35 26.51 5.34 -5.27
C GLY A 35 25.21 5.03 -4.51
N ILE A 36 24.47 3.99 -4.92
CA ILE A 36 23.20 3.62 -4.30
C ILE A 36 23.41 2.37 -3.45
N ALA A 37 23.32 2.54 -2.13
CA ALA A 37 23.43 1.42 -1.20
C ALA A 37 22.09 0.67 -1.11
N ILE A 38 22.09 -0.61 -1.50
CA ILE A 38 20.90 -1.48 -1.47
C ILE A 38 21.25 -2.76 -0.70
N SER A 39 20.38 -3.17 0.22
CA SER A 39 20.55 -4.41 0.97
C SER A 39 20.02 -5.61 0.18
N LEU A 40 20.65 -6.77 0.38
CA LEU A 40 20.18 -8.03 -0.21
C LEU A 40 18.74 -8.37 0.22
N SER A 41 18.37 -8.04 1.45
CA SER A 41 17.01 -8.24 1.96
C SER A 41 15.98 -7.37 1.22
N HIS A 42 16.35 -6.15 0.81
CA HIS A 42 15.49 -5.28 0.02
C HIS A 42 15.26 -5.86 -1.39
N ILE A 43 16.32 -6.38 -2.04
CA ILE A 43 16.22 -7.06 -3.34
C ILE A 43 15.32 -8.30 -3.24
N SER A 44 15.48 -9.13 -2.20
CA SER A 44 14.62 -10.29 -1.97
C SER A 44 13.15 -9.91 -1.75
N ARG A 45 12.88 -8.82 -1.03
CA ARG A 45 11.50 -8.30 -0.86
C ARG A 45 10.90 -7.87 -2.18
N ILE A 46 11.66 -7.20 -3.06
CA ILE A 46 11.20 -6.80 -4.38
C ILE A 46 10.87 -8.04 -5.23
N LYS A 47 11.78 -9.02 -5.28
CA LYS A 47 11.54 -10.30 -5.96
C LYS A 47 10.25 -10.98 -5.50
N ASN A 48 10.06 -11.10 -4.19
CA ASN A 48 8.91 -11.78 -3.60
C ASN A 48 7.62 -10.94 -3.68
N SER A 49 7.72 -9.61 -3.76
CA SER A 49 6.56 -8.75 -3.98
C SER A 49 5.91 -8.95 -5.35
N LYS A 50 6.70 -9.30 -6.39
CA LYS A 50 6.17 -9.68 -7.70
C LYS A 50 5.34 -10.96 -7.62
N LEU A 51 5.84 -11.97 -6.88
CA LEU A 51 5.13 -13.23 -6.65
C LEU A 51 3.85 -13.05 -5.83
N ARG A 52 3.84 -12.05 -4.92
CA ARG A 52 2.65 -11.69 -4.13
C ARG A 52 1.64 -10.86 -4.92
N SER A 53 2.04 -10.20 -6.01
CA SER A 53 1.18 -9.30 -6.78
C SER A 53 0.21 -10.04 -7.69
N THR A 54 0.60 -11.15 -8.31
CA THR A 54 -0.32 -11.96 -9.15
C THR A 54 -1.39 -12.70 -8.33
N ASN A 55 -1.21 -12.78 -7.00
CA ASN A 55 -2.18 -13.40 -6.10
C ASN A 55 -2.93 -12.38 -5.22
N ASN A 56 -2.67 -11.08 -5.36
CA ASN A 56 -3.29 -10.05 -4.53
C ASN A 56 -3.44 -8.72 -5.29
N ASP A 57 -4.40 -8.65 -6.21
CA ASP A 57 -5.07 -7.38 -6.54
C ASP A 57 -5.82 -6.79 -5.32
N SER A 58 -5.89 -7.52 -4.21
CA SER A 58 -6.21 -7.01 -2.88
C SER A 58 -4.94 -6.83 -2.05
N LYS A 59 -4.14 -5.79 -2.31
CA LYS A 59 -3.30 -5.26 -1.22
C LYS A 59 -4.26 -4.88 -0.10
N SER A 60 -4.30 -5.65 0.98
CA SER A 60 -4.85 -5.14 2.22
C SER A 60 -4.03 -3.89 2.56
N ILE A 61 -4.69 -2.75 2.41
CA ILE A 61 -4.29 -1.52 3.07
C ILE A 61 -4.03 -1.95 4.50
N LYS A 62 -2.79 -1.78 4.97
CA LYS A 62 -2.42 -2.05 6.36
C LYS A 62 -3.57 -1.53 7.21
N ASN A 63 -4.27 -2.42 7.91
CA ASN A 63 -5.33 -2.03 8.82
C ASN A 63 -4.72 -0.93 9.70
N GLY A 64 -5.12 0.32 9.45
CA GLY A 64 -5.00 1.38 10.44
C GLY A 64 -5.86 0.98 11.63
N ARG A 65 -6.05 1.91 12.58
CA ARG A 65 -7.09 1.75 13.61
C ARG A 65 -8.32 1.10 12.98
N GLN A 66 -8.74 -0.04 13.51
CA GLN A 66 -9.99 -0.68 13.10
C GLN A 66 -11.03 0.44 13.00
N SER A 67 -11.64 0.60 11.83
CA SER A 67 -12.67 1.59 11.66
C SER A 67 -13.73 1.32 12.72
N GLU A 68 -14.01 2.31 13.55
CA GLU A 68 -15.08 2.25 14.56
C GLU A 68 -16.44 1.92 13.90
N LEU A 69 -16.56 2.22 12.60
CA LEU A 69 -17.67 1.88 11.74
C LEU A 69 -17.60 0.45 11.21
N LYS A 70 -18.68 -0.31 11.42
CA LYS A 70 -18.91 -1.60 10.79
C LYS A 70 -19.37 -1.39 9.34
N ALA A 71 -19.24 -2.42 8.50
CA ALA A 71 -19.70 -2.36 7.11
C ALA A 71 -21.20 -2.02 6.98
N SER A 72 -22.03 -2.45 7.94
CA SER A 72 -23.45 -2.09 8.02
C SER A 72 -23.68 -0.61 8.26
N ASP A 73 -22.82 0.04 9.03
CA ASP A 73 -22.93 1.47 9.36
C ASP A 73 -22.53 2.32 8.16
N LEU A 74 -21.56 1.86 7.36
CA LEU A 74 -21.21 2.48 6.08
C LEU A 74 -22.36 2.43 5.09
N GLN A 75 -23.04 1.29 4.96
CA GLN A 75 -24.20 1.17 4.08
C GLN A 75 -25.36 2.08 4.53
N ARG A 76 -25.56 2.26 5.83
CA ARG A 76 -26.56 3.18 6.38
C ARG A 76 -26.17 4.64 6.16
N LEU A 77 -24.89 4.98 6.33
CA LEU A 77 -24.35 6.31 6.07
C LEU A 77 -24.54 6.71 4.60
N GLU A 78 -24.22 5.81 3.68
CA GLU A 78 -24.42 6.02 2.24
C GLU A 78 -25.89 6.31 1.92
N LYS A 79 -26.82 5.53 2.48
CA LYS A 79 -28.26 5.78 2.31
C LYS A 79 -28.74 7.12 2.88
N MET A 80 -28.10 7.63 3.94
CA MET A 80 -28.43 8.94 4.50
C MET A 80 -27.84 10.08 3.67
N ALA A 81 -26.63 9.92 3.14
CA ALA A 81 -25.94 10.90 2.32
C ALA A 81 -26.54 11.01 0.91
N SER A 82 -27.12 9.93 0.38
CA SER A 82 -27.77 9.90 -0.94
C SER A 82 -29.18 10.54 -0.96
N LYS A 83 -29.66 11.12 0.13
CA LYS A 83 -30.95 11.83 0.17
C LYS A 83 -30.81 13.22 -0.49
N PRO A 84 -31.87 13.76 -1.12
CA PRO A 84 -31.84 15.09 -1.73
C PRO A 84 -31.51 16.22 -0.75
N ASP A 85 -31.89 16.06 0.52
CA ASP A 85 -31.51 16.93 1.63
C ASP A 85 -30.90 16.06 2.74
N PRO A 86 -29.58 15.82 2.70
CA PRO A 86 -28.93 14.92 3.63
C PRO A 86 -28.81 15.58 5.03
N PRO A 87 -29.00 14.81 6.12
CA PRO A 87 -28.87 15.35 7.47
C PRO A 87 -27.44 15.82 7.76
N THR A 88 -27.27 16.69 8.75
CA THR A 88 -25.92 17.16 9.14
C THR A 88 -25.03 16.02 9.61
N GLN A 89 -23.71 16.16 9.49
CA GLN A 89 -22.74 15.15 9.94
C GLN A 89 -22.96 14.76 11.41
N ALA A 90 -23.26 15.73 12.29
CA ALA A 90 -23.56 15.48 13.70
C ALA A 90 -24.85 14.66 13.87
N SER A 91 -25.88 14.94 13.07
CA SER A 91 -27.12 14.15 13.08
C SER A 91 -26.91 12.74 12.54
N MET A 92 -26.05 12.56 11.52
CA MET A 92 -25.68 11.24 10.99
C MET A 92 -24.89 10.43 12.02
N ALA A 93 -23.92 11.05 12.69
CA ALA A 93 -23.14 10.42 13.76
C ALA A 93 -24.04 9.98 14.92
N LYS A 94 -24.98 10.83 15.34
CA LYS A 94 -25.98 10.50 16.36
C LYS A 94 -26.88 9.33 15.93
N ALA A 95 -27.31 9.29 14.67
CA ALA A 95 -28.14 8.21 14.14
C ALA A 95 -27.40 6.85 14.01
N LEU A 96 -26.06 6.90 13.97
CA LEU A 96 -25.17 5.74 13.93
C LEU A 96 -24.57 5.40 15.30
N ASN A 97 -24.99 6.08 16.38
CA ASN A 97 -24.45 5.95 17.74
C ASN A 97 -22.91 6.07 17.79
N LEU A 98 -22.34 6.93 16.95
CA LEU A 98 -20.94 7.30 17.02
C LEU A 98 -20.80 8.36 18.10
N SER A 99 -19.86 8.13 19.04
CA SER A 99 -19.63 9.04 20.17
C SER A 99 -18.95 10.34 19.75
#